data_AF-A0A1B2HBU2-F1
#
_entry.id   AF-A0A1B2HBU2-F1
#
_cell.length_a   1.000
_cell.length_b   1.000
_cell.length_c   1.000
_cell.angle_alpha   90.00
_cell.angle_beta   90.00
_cell.angle_gamma   90.00
#
_symmetry.space_group_name_H-M   'P 1'
#
loop_
_entity.id
_entity.type
_entity.pdbx_description
1 polymer ?
#
loop_
_entity_poly.entity_id
_entity_poly.type
_entity_poly.pdbx_seq_one_letter_code
_entity_poly.pdbx_strand_id
1 'polypeptide(L)'
;MPRLANLRRITELDPVADHEEILRISAGLEFPWDYQKALEFALFRTYCVPTISGLLERTGEFERRPQKRYDDTAVLMTELVEHGYDSPRGREALRVVNRQHGRYDISNDDMRYVLATFIYDPIDWVNQYGWRPLSRNEQLAAFHFYRAVGARMGIRDIPADFGEYRAFKDAYEQQHFVFADSNRRIGQYTLDLFCSWYPSVARPVVTRAVIALLDPPMIRAFGFTAAPPWLSTLGRLALRARAAVVRRLPVRRTLKLTNARNRTYPGYPNGYRPSDLGASSSTAR
;
A
#
# COMPACT_ATOMS: atom_id res chain seq x y z
N MET A 1 -14.40 15.03 -21.58
CA MET A 1 -13.50 15.44 -20.49
C MET A 1 -12.05 15.29 -20.96
N PRO A 2 -11.25 16.36 -20.99
CA PRO A 2 -9.83 16.31 -21.39
C PRO A 2 -9.00 15.33 -20.55
N ARG A 3 -7.94 14.73 -21.11
CA ARG A 3 -7.08 13.75 -20.39
C ARG A 3 -6.55 14.27 -19.05
N LEU A 4 -6.28 15.57 -18.95
CA LEU A 4 -5.73 16.23 -17.76
C LEU A 4 -6.79 16.92 -16.89
N ALA A 5 -8.08 16.65 -17.08
CA ALA A 5 -9.13 17.34 -16.34
C ALA A 5 -9.08 17.09 -14.82
N ASN A 6 -8.78 15.85 -14.40
CA ASN A 6 -8.58 15.53 -12.98
C ASN A 6 -7.38 16.27 -12.41
N LEU A 7 -6.27 16.37 -13.16
CA LEU A 7 -5.10 17.13 -12.74
C LEU A 7 -5.44 18.62 -12.55
N ARG A 8 -6.21 19.23 -13.47
CA ARG A 8 -6.65 20.63 -13.32
C ARG A 8 -7.45 20.83 -12.04
N ARG A 9 -8.43 19.95 -11.77
CA ARG A 9 -9.20 19.97 -10.53
C ARG A 9 -8.30 19.86 -9.30
N ILE A 10 -7.37 18.91 -9.30
CA ILE A 10 -6.40 18.71 -8.21
C ILE A 10 -5.56 19.97 -7.96
N THR A 11 -5.12 20.66 -9.01
CA THR A 11 -4.29 21.87 -8.88
C THR A 11 -5.06 23.09 -8.36
N GLU A 12 -6.38 23.08 -8.44
CA GLU A 12 -7.25 24.13 -7.90
C GLU A 12 -7.61 23.91 -6.42
N LEU A 13 -7.33 22.71 -5.88
CA LEU A 13 -7.60 22.32 -4.50
C LEU A 13 -6.42 22.66 -3.57
N ASP A 14 -6.71 22.97 -2.30
CA ASP A 14 -5.70 23.19 -1.27
C ASP A 14 -5.22 21.82 -0.71
N PRO A 15 -3.92 21.50 -0.78
CA PRO A 15 -3.42 20.19 -0.37
C PRO A 15 -3.46 19.92 1.14
N VAL A 16 -3.77 20.92 1.96
CA VAL A 16 -3.96 20.79 3.41
C VAL A 16 -5.44 20.66 3.73
N ALA A 17 -6.31 21.51 3.17
CA ALA A 17 -7.74 21.50 3.46
C ALA A 17 -8.48 20.38 2.70
N ASP A 18 -8.11 20.13 1.44
CA ASP A 18 -8.83 19.26 0.51
C ASP A 18 -8.10 17.93 0.26
N HIS A 19 -7.19 17.54 1.17
CA HIS A 19 -6.32 16.38 0.99
C HIS A 19 -7.10 15.07 0.80
N GLU A 20 -8.25 14.90 1.43
CA GLU A 20 -9.13 13.75 1.21
C GLU A 20 -9.65 13.71 -0.24
N GLU A 21 -10.11 14.84 -0.79
CA GLU A 21 -10.61 14.91 -2.17
C GLU A 21 -9.47 14.67 -3.17
N ILE A 22 -8.31 15.30 -2.97
CA ILE A 22 -7.15 15.13 -3.86
C ILE A 22 -6.71 13.67 -3.88
N LEU A 23 -6.54 13.03 -2.71
CA LEU A 23 -6.11 11.64 -2.64
C LEU A 23 -7.17 10.71 -3.24
N ARG A 24 -8.46 10.96 -3.01
CA ARG A 24 -9.56 10.20 -3.63
C ARG A 24 -9.56 10.28 -5.15
N ILE A 25 -9.32 11.46 -5.73
CA ILE A 25 -9.20 11.64 -7.19
C ILE A 25 -7.93 10.94 -7.70
N SER A 26 -6.78 11.18 -7.05
CA SER A 26 -5.49 10.64 -7.49
C SER A 26 -5.47 9.11 -7.44
N ALA A 27 -5.85 8.53 -6.30
CA ALA A 27 -5.89 7.09 -6.12
C ALA A 27 -7.09 6.43 -6.82
N GLY A 28 -8.29 7.02 -6.78
CA GLY A 28 -9.49 6.38 -7.31
C GLY A 28 -9.71 6.55 -8.81
N LEU A 29 -9.26 7.66 -9.40
CA LEU A 29 -9.50 7.99 -10.81
C LEU A 29 -8.23 7.96 -11.65
N GLU A 30 -7.14 8.59 -11.19
CA GLU A 30 -5.94 8.79 -12.02
C GLU A 30 -5.04 7.55 -12.05
N PHE A 31 -4.77 6.96 -10.88
CA PHE A 31 -3.73 5.96 -10.67
C PHE A 31 -4.17 4.73 -9.85
N PRO A 32 -5.40 4.19 -9.97
CA PRO A 32 -5.88 3.14 -9.06
C PRO A 32 -5.05 1.86 -9.06
N TRP A 33 -4.57 1.45 -10.24
CA TRP A 33 -3.69 0.29 -10.31
C TRP A 33 -2.30 0.59 -9.72
N ASP A 34 -1.78 1.80 -9.93
CA ASP A 34 -0.44 2.17 -9.48
C ASP A 34 -0.41 2.33 -7.95
N TYR A 35 -1.42 2.97 -7.33
CA TYR A 35 -1.54 3.01 -5.87
C TYR A 35 -1.70 1.62 -5.27
N GLN A 36 -2.55 0.76 -5.86
CA GLN A 36 -2.69 -0.62 -5.39
C GLN A 36 -1.34 -1.36 -5.42
N LYS A 37 -0.62 -1.31 -6.54
CA LYS A 37 0.69 -1.98 -6.65
C LYS A 37 1.75 -1.35 -5.78
N ALA A 38 1.79 -0.04 -5.65
CA ALA A 38 2.74 0.61 -4.78
C ALA A 38 2.53 0.22 -3.32
N LEU A 39 1.28 0.18 -2.84
CA LEU A 39 0.97 -0.23 -1.47
C LEU A 39 1.24 -1.71 -1.21
N GLU A 40 1.09 -2.58 -2.21
CA GLU A 40 1.53 -3.97 -2.12
C GLU A 40 3.03 -4.07 -1.82
N PHE A 41 3.86 -3.33 -2.56
CA PHE A 41 5.31 -3.30 -2.34
C PHE A 41 5.72 -2.52 -1.08
N ALA A 42 4.97 -1.47 -0.71
CA ALA A 42 5.17 -0.73 0.53
C ALA A 42 4.97 -1.64 1.75
N LEU A 43 3.86 -2.40 1.77
CA LEU A 43 3.63 -3.40 2.81
C LEU A 43 4.72 -4.46 2.80
N PHE A 44 5.11 -4.96 1.63
CA PHE A 44 6.20 -5.93 1.53
C PHE A 44 7.49 -5.38 2.14
N ARG A 45 7.83 -4.11 1.88
CA ARG A 45 8.99 -3.41 2.45
C ARG A 45 8.99 -3.37 3.98
N THR A 46 7.82 -3.25 4.63
CA THR A 46 7.75 -3.30 6.09
C THR A 46 8.20 -4.63 6.70
N TYR A 47 8.13 -5.73 5.94
CA TYR A 47 8.53 -7.06 6.42
C TYR A 47 10.05 -7.28 6.43
N CYS A 48 10.82 -6.30 5.97
CA CYS A 48 12.28 -6.28 6.10
C CYS A 48 12.75 -5.87 7.50
N VAL A 49 11.84 -5.42 8.37
CA VAL A 49 12.13 -5.01 9.75
C VAL A 49 11.84 -6.18 10.69
N PRO A 50 12.83 -6.71 11.44
CA PRO A 50 12.64 -7.90 12.28
C PRO A 50 11.58 -7.78 13.38
N THR A 51 11.41 -6.61 13.99
CA THR A 51 10.37 -6.36 15.01
C THR A 51 8.97 -6.52 14.41
N ILE A 52 8.77 -6.01 13.19
CA ILE A 52 7.52 -6.13 12.44
C ILE A 52 7.32 -7.56 11.97
N SER A 53 8.27 -8.14 11.24
CA SER A 53 8.11 -9.49 10.67
C SER A 53 7.95 -10.56 11.75
N GLY A 54 8.67 -10.44 12.87
CA GLY A 54 8.54 -11.34 14.00
C GLY A 54 7.15 -11.27 14.65
N LEU A 55 6.56 -10.07 14.75
CA LEU A 55 5.17 -9.95 15.20
C LEU A 55 4.19 -10.58 14.20
N LEU A 56 4.34 -10.28 12.91
CA LEU A 56 3.49 -10.83 11.86
C LEU A 56 3.55 -12.35 11.83
N GLU A 57 4.72 -12.94 12.04
CA GLU A 57 4.91 -14.38 12.14
C GLU A 57 4.15 -14.97 13.31
N ARG A 58 4.27 -14.38 14.51
CA ARG A 58 3.54 -14.84 15.70
C ARG A 58 2.03 -14.77 15.53
N THR A 59 1.52 -13.85 14.70
CA THR A 59 0.07 -13.81 14.42
C THR A 59 -0.42 -15.02 13.63
N GLY A 60 0.44 -15.62 12.80
CA GLY A 60 0.08 -16.74 11.91
C GLY A 60 -0.79 -16.36 10.71
N GLU A 61 -1.21 -15.09 10.55
CA GLU A 61 -2.14 -14.69 9.48
C GLU A 61 -1.53 -14.79 8.08
N PHE A 62 -0.24 -14.52 7.94
CA PHE A 62 0.47 -14.61 6.67
C PHE A 62 0.62 -16.07 6.20
N GLU A 63 0.83 -17.00 7.14
CA GLU A 63 0.93 -18.41 6.83
C GLU A 63 -0.44 -19.01 6.49
N ARG A 64 -1.44 -18.75 7.35
CA ARG A 64 -2.71 -19.49 7.34
C ARG A 64 -3.77 -18.83 6.48
N ARG A 65 -3.80 -17.50 6.42
CA ARG A 65 -4.87 -16.71 5.78
C ARG A 65 -4.33 -15.52 4.95
N PRO A 66 -3.29 -15.69 4.12
CA PRO A 66 -2.63 -14.58 3.44
C PRO A 66 -3.57 -13.77 2.54
N GLN A 67 -4.48 -14.43 1.81
CA GLN A 67 -5.44 -13.74 0.93
C GLN A 67 -6.42 -12.87 1.73
N LYS A 68 -6.98 -13.39 2.83
CA LYS A 68 -7.88 -12.61 3.69
C LYS A 68 -7.15 -11.41 4.29
N ARG A 69 -5.92 -11.60 4.80
CA ARG A 69 -5.16 -10.50 5.39
C ARG A 69 -4.80 -9.42 4.36
N TYR A 70 -4.52 -9.81 3.12
CA TYR A 70 -4.34 -8.87 2.02
C TYR A 70 -5.64 -8.09 1.76
N ASP A 71 -6.75 -8.78 1.55
CA ASP A 71 -8.03 -8.18 1.20
C ASP A 71 -8.59 -7.30 2.33
N ASP A 72 -8.43 -7.71 3.59
CA ASP A 72 -8.78 -6.93 4.78
C ASP A 72 -8.09 -5.56 4.76
N THR A 73 -6.77 -5.55 4.57
CA THR A 73 -6.02 -4.28 4.56
C THR A 73 -6.37 -3.45 3.35
N ALA A 74 -6.45 -4.05 2.16
CA ALA A 74 -6.79 -3.32 0.94
C ALA A 74 -8.14 -2.62 1.08
N VAL A 75 -9.17 -3.31 1.60
CA VAL A 75 -10.50 -2.74 1.79
C VAL A 75 -10.52 -1.68 2.88
N LEU A 76 -9.87 -1.92 4.03
CA LEU A 76 -9.80 -0.90 5.08
C LEU A 76 -9.14 0.39 4.58
N MET A 77 -8.09 0.30 3.75
CA MET A 77 -7.45 1.48 3.18
C MET A 77 -8.31 2.18 2.13
N THR A 78 -9.01 1.44 1.27
CA THR A 78 -9.89 2.05 0.27
C THR A 78 -11.11 2.71 0.90
N GLU A 79 -11.62 2.19 2.03
CA GLU A 79 -12.69 2.83 2.81
C GLU A 79 -12.29 4.20 3.33
N LEU A 80 -11.05 4.34 3.85
CA LEU A 80 -10.53 5.64 4.31
C LEU A 80 -10.39 6.62 3.15
N VAL A 81 -9.86 6.17 2.01
CA VAL A 81 -9.60 7.04 0.86
C VAL A 81 -10.89 7.42 0.12
N GLU A 82 -11.84 6.50 -0.02
CA GLU A 82 -13.08 6.76 -0.77
C GLU A 82 -14.07 7.63 0.01
N HIS A 83 -14.22 7.37 1.31
CA HIS A 83 -15.24 8.01 2.12
C HIS A 83 -14.70 9.11 3.05
N GLY A 84 -13.38 9.19 3.26
CA GLY A 84 -12.77 10.09 4.24
C GLY A 84 -12.73 9.46 5.64
N TYR A 85 -11.67 9.74 6.40
CA TYR A 85 -11.40 9.07 7.68
C TYR A 85 -12.43 9.45 8.77
N ASP A 86 -13.12 10.59 8.62
CA ASP A 86 -14.15 11.08 9.53
C ASP A 86 -15.58 10.77 9.06
N SER A 87 -15.76 10.04 7.96
CA SER A 87 -17.08 9.54 7.60
C SER A 87 -17.54 8.39 8.52
N PRO A 88 -18.84 8.06 8.58
CA PRO A 88 -19.30 6.88 9.32
C PRO A 88 -18.56 5.59 8.93
N ARG A 89 -18.32 5.38 7.63
CA ARG A 89 -17.59 4.21 7.11
C ARG A 89 -16.09 4.29 7.40
N GLY A 90 -15.47 5.45 7.21
CA GLY A 90 -14.05 5.67 7.52
C GLY A 90 -13.74 5.46 9.01
N ARG A 91 -14.58 5.99 9.92
CA ARG A 91 -14.47 5.72 11.36
C ARG A 91 -14.67 4.25 11.70
N GLU A 92 -15.53 3.54 10.98
CA GLU A 92 -15.71 2.10 11.14
C GLU A 92 -14.45 1.33 10.74
N ALA A 93 -13.86 1.66 9.59
CA ALA A 93 -12.58 1.10 9.16
C ALA A 93 -11.44 1.41 10.15
N LEU A 94 -11.30 2.66 10.60
CA LEU A 94 -10.29 3.06 11.59
C LEU A 94 -10.44 2.31 12.91
N ARG A 95 -11.66 2.08 13.39
CA ARG A 95 -11.89 1.25 14.59
C ARG A 95 -11.41 -0.18 14.40
N VAL A 96 -11.55 -0.75 13.20
CA VAL A 96 -10.98 -2.08 12.90
C VAL A 96 -9.46 -2.02 12.91
N VAL A 97 -8.85 -1.05 12.22
CA VAL A 97 -7.41 -0.85 12.22
C VAL A 97 -6.86 -0.73 13.65
N ASN A 98 -7.42 0.18 14.46
CA ASN A 98 -7.01 0.40 15.85
C ASN A 98 -7.19 -0.86 16.71
N ARG A 99 -8.30 -1.60 16.54
CA ARG A 99 -8.52 -2.86 17.27
C ARG A 99 -7.51 -3.93 16.90
N GLN A 100 -7.08 -4.03 15.64
CA GLN A 100 -6.07 -5.02 15.23
C GLN A 100 -4.69 -4.67 15.79
N HIS A 101 -4.31 -3.39 15.75
CA HIS A 101 -3.00 -2.94 16.25
C HIS A 101 -2.94 -2.95 17.79
N GLY A 102 -4.00 -2.50 18.48
CA GLY A 102 -4.05 -2.42 19.95
C GLY A 102 -4.07 -3.76 20.70
N ARG A 103 -4.02 -4.89 19.98
CA ARG A 103 -3.83 -6.24 20.57
C ARG A 103 -2.38 -6.57 20.87
N TYR A 104 -1.46 -5.78 20.33
CA TYR A 104 -0.04 -6.05 20.37
C TYR A 104 0.70 -4.82 20.86
N ASP A 105 1.82 -5.04 21.55
CA ASP A 105 2.73 -3.97 21.92
C ASP A 105 3.64 -3.65 20.73
N ILE A 106 3.18 -2.74 19.87
CA ILE A 106 3.90 -2.28 18.68
C ILE A 106 4.58 -0.97 19.03
N SER A 107 5.89 -0.88 18.77
CA SER A 107 6.64 0.34 19.06
C SER A 107 6.07 1.54 18.26
N ASN A 108 6.15 2.74 18.84
CA ASN A 108 5.72 3.95 18.14
C ASN A 108 6.55 4.17 16.86
N ASP A 109 7.81 3.75 16.85
CA ASP A 109 8.72 3.92 15.72
C ASP A 109 8.36 3.00 14.57
N ASP A 110 8.01 1.73 14.85
CA ASP A 110 7.46 0.81 13.85
C ASP A 110 6.16 1.36 13.26
N MET A 111 5.26 1.89 14.10
CA MET A 111 3.99 2.47 13.64
C MET A 111 4.22 3.71 12.76
N ARG A 112 5.12 4.62 13.18
CA ARG A 112 5.55 5.78 12.38
C ARG A 112 6.18 5.36 11.06
N TYR A 113 7.09 4.40 11.09
CA TYR A 113 7.76 3.90 9.90
C TYR A 113 6.76 3.31 8.90
N VAL A 114 5.89 2.40 9.35
CA VAL A 114 4.85 1.80 8.51
C VAL A 114 3.96 2.88 7.92
N LEU A 115 3.50 3.85 8.70
CA LEU A 115 2.69 4.96 8.21
C LEU A 115 3.41 5.79 7.13
N ALA A 116 4.72 6.04 7.28
CA ALA A 116 5.52 6.74 6.28
C ALA A 116 5.52 6.00 4.93
N THR A 117 5.51 4.67 4.95
CA THR A 117 5.49 3.87 3.71
C THR A 117 4.21 4.09 2.88
N PHE A 118 3.06 4.34 3.54
CA PHE A 118 1.81 4.68 2.84
C PHE A 118 1.85 6.02 2.10
N ILE A 119 2.75 6.93 2.49
CA ILE A 119 2.94 8.23 1.85
C ILE A 119 3.95 8.11 0.73
N TYR A 120 5.16 7.68 1.07
CA TYR A 120 6.34 7.87 0.22
C TYR A 120 6.49 6.81 -0.85
N ASP A 121 6.17 5.54 -0.56
CA ASP A 121 6.30 4.47 -1.55
C ASP A 121 5.31 4.63 -2.72
N PRO A 122 4.03 4.99 -2.51
CA PRO A 122 3.14 5.37 -3.61
C PRO A 122 3.62 6.57 -4.42
N ILE A 123 4.17 7.60 -3.75
CA ILE A 123 4.70 8.77 -4.44
C ILE A 123 5.87 8.36 -5.36
N ASP A 124 6.82 7.60 -4.85
CA ASP A 124 8.00 7.15 -5.61
C ASP A 124 7.59 6.24 -6.77
N TRP A 125 6.68 5.31 -6.52
CA TRP A 125 6.15 4.42 -7.54
C TRP A 125 5.45 5.19 -8.67
N VAL A 126 4.51 6.07 -8.35
CA VAL A 126 3.73 6.78 -9.37
C VAL A 126 4.61 7.77 -10.14
N ASN A 127 5.56 8.43 -9.48
CA ASN A 127 6.52 9.30 -10.18
C ASN A 127 7.40 8.51 -11.18
N GLN A 128 7.70 7.25 -10.89
CA GLN A 128 8.53 6.42 -11.74
C GLN A 128 7.77 5.65 -12.84
N TYR A 129 6.55 5.19 -12.54
CA TYR A 129 5.79 4.24 -13.36
C TYR A 129 4.37 4.69 -13.72
N GLY A 130 3.90 5.80 -13.13
CA GLY A 130 2.64 6.42 -13.51
C GLY A 130 2.70 6.99 -14.92
N TRP A 131 1.53 7.16 -15.54
CA TRP A 131 1.42 7.74 -16.89
C TRP A 131 1.74 9.25 -16.91
N ARG A 132 1.79 9.88 -15.73
CA ARG A 132 2.35 11.21 -15.43
C ARG A 132 2.88 11.18 -13.98
N PRO A 133 3.84 12.05 -13.61
CA PRO A 133 4.22 12.23 -12.22
C PRO A 133 3.07 12.84 -11.39
N LEU A 134 3.14 12.64 -10.07
CA LEU A 134 2.27 13.32 -9.12
C LEU A 134 2.63 14.79 -9.01
N SER A 135 1.62 15.65 -9.04
CA SER A 135 1.76 17.07 -8.72
C SER A 135 2.18 17.28 -7.26
N ARG A 136 2.68 18.48 -6.92
CA ARG A 136 2.98 18.84 -5.53
C ARG A 136 1.75 18.73 -4.63
N ASN A 137 0.57 19.09 -5.14
CA ASN A 137 -0.69 18.98 -4.40
C ASN A 137 -1.01 17.53 -4.06
N GLU A 138 -0.82 16.58 -4.99
CA GLU A 138 -1.02 15.15 -4.71
C GLU A 138 -0.06 14.61 -3.66
N GLN A 139 1.21 15.01 -3.72
CA GLN A 139 2.23 14.57 -2.76
C GLN A 139 1.93 15.09 -1.36
N LEU A 140 1.61 16.39 -1.24
CA LEU A 140 1.25 17.01 0.05
C LEU A 140 -0.10 16.47 0.57
N ALA A 141 -1.08 16.24 -0.29
CA ALA A 141 -2.36 15.66 0.12
C ALA A 141 -2.17 14.25 0.71
N ALA A 142 -1.38 13.39 0.08
CA ALA A 142 -1.06 12.08 0.64
C ALA A 142 -0.39 12.19 2.02
N PHE A 143 0.54 13.14 2.16
CA PHE A 143 1.20 13.43 3.43
C PHE A 143 0.22 13.89 4.52
N HIS A 144 -0.62 14.90 4.25
CA HIS A 144 -1.60 15.40 5.21
C HIS A 144 -2.65 14.34 5.56
N PHE A 145 -3.14 13.59 4.57
CA PHE A 145 -4.09 12.50 4.77
C PHE A 145 -3.55 11.45 5.74
N TYR A 146 -2.37 10.91 5.48
CA TYR A 146 -1.83 9.85 6.34
C TYR A 146 -1.33 10.37 7.69
N ARG A 147 -0.90 11.64 7.81
CA ARG A 147 -0.69 12.26 9.12
C ARG A 147 -1.99 12.32 9.94
N ALA A 148 -3.10 12.69 9.31
CA ALA A 148 -4.42 12.73 9.96
C ALA A 148 -4.91 11.32 10.36
N VAL A 149 -4.65 10.30 9.53
CA VAL A 149 -4.88 8.89 9.88
C VAL A 149 -4.01 8.47 11.07
N GLY A 150 -2.71 8.77 11.04
CA GLY A 150 -1.77 8.42 12.11
C GLY A 150 -2.14 9.03 13.46
N ALA A 151 -2.57 10.30 13.47
CA ALA A 151 -3.09 10.96 14.67
C ALA A 151 -4.31 10.22 15.26
N ARG A 152 -5.24 9.76 14.41
CA ARG A 152 -6.42 8.97 14.83
C ARG A 152 -6.08 7.55 15.27
N MET A 153 -4.90 7.06 14.90
CA MET A 153 -4.33 5.80 15.38
C MET A 153 -3.55 5.98 16.69
N GLY A 154 -3.38 7.20 17.19
CA GLY A 154 -2.61 7.48 18.40
C GLY A 154 -1.08 7.42 18.20
N ILE A 155 -0.62 7.46 16.94
CA ILE A 155 0.81 7.48 16.62
C ILE A 155 1.37 8.85 16.99
N ARG A 156 2.39 8.85 17.84
CA ARG A 156 3.01 10.07 18.38
C ARG A 156 4.19 10.51 17.53
N ASP A 157 4.54 11.79 17.64
CA ASP A 157 5.76 12.36 17.07
C ASP A 157 5.90 12.13 15.54
N ILE A 158 4.78 12.22 14.82
CA ILE A 158 4.78 12.18 13.35
C ILE A 158 5.34 13.52 12.84
N PRO A 159 6.46 13.54 12.11
CA PRO A 159 7.09 14.80 11.69
C PRO A 159 6.13 15.67 10.87
N ALA A 160 6.22 16.98 11.09
CA ALA A 160 5.31 17.96 10.51
C ALA A 160 5.73 18.43 9.13
N ASP A 161 7.00 18.28 8.79
CA ASP A 161 7.54 18.57 7.47
C ASP A 161 7.61 17.32 6.58
N PHE A 162 7.36 17.55 5.29
CA PHE A 162 7.34 16.50 4.26
C PHE A 162 8.73 15.90 4.03
N GLY A 163 9.79 16.70 4.09
CA GLY A 163 11.17 16.26 3.92
C GLY A 163 11.69 15.55 5.16
N GLU A 164 11.42 16.08 6.35
CA GLU A 164 11.82 15.46 7.62
C GLU A 164 11.22 14.07 7.79
N TYR A 165 9.95 13.86 7.45
CA TYR A 165 9.34 12.54 7.59
C TYR A 165 9.87 11.53 6.56
N ARG A 166 10.26 11.99 5.36
CA ARG A 166 11.01 11.16 4.41
C ARG A 166 12.39 10.79 4.95
N ALA A 167 13.13 11.76 5.48
CA ALA A 167 14.45 11.51 6.06
C ALA A 167 14.37 10.51 7.23
N PHE A 168 13.34 10.61 8.07
CA PHE A 168 13.04 9.62 9.11
C PHE A 168 12.85 8.22 8.52
N LYS A 169 12.00 8.06 7.49
CA LYS A 169 11.78 6.77 6.83
C LYS A 169 13.08 6.20 6.29
N ASP A 170 13.86 7.00 5.57
CA ASP A 170 15.10 6.55 4.93
C ASP A 170 16.15 6.13 5.97
N ALA A 171 16.28 6.89 7.07
CA ALA A 171 17.15 6.54 8.18
C ALA A 171 16.71 5.26 8.90
N TYR A 172 15.39 5.09 9.11
CA TYR A 172 14.81 3.90 9.72
C TYR A 172 15.16 2.65 8.90
N GLU A 173 15.00 2.70 7.58
CA GLU A 173 15.32 1.57 6.70
C GLU A 173 16.79 1.22 6.72
N GLN A 174 17.68 2.22 6.70
CA GLN A 174 19.13 1.99 6.78
C GLN A 174 19.54 1.30 8.08
N GLN A 175 18.86 1.60 9.19
CA GLN A 175 19.17 1.03 10.50
C GLN A 175 18.54 -0.36 10.72
N HIS A 176 17.32 -0.57 10.22
CA HIS A 176 16.51 -1.72 10.58
C HIS A 176 16.40 -2.81 9.50
N PHE A 177 16.80 -2.55 8.25
CA PHE A 177 16.76 -3.57 7.20
C PHE A 177 17.92 -4.53 7.32
N VAL A 178 17.71 -5.54 8.17
CA VAL A 178 18.66 -6.62 8.44
C VAL A 178 17.98 -7.95 8.19
N PHE A 179 18.77 -8.98 7.87
CA PHE A 179 18.24 -10.31 7.69
C PHE A 179 17.70 -10.88 9.00
N ALA A 180 16.55 -11.55 8.94
CA ALA A 180 15.99 -12.38 10.00
C ALA A 180 15.18 -13.54 9.40
N ASP A 181 15.10 -14.67 10.10
CA ASP A 181 14.32 -15.83 9.62
C ASP A 181 12.83 -15.51 9.47
N SER A 182 12.29 -14.66 10.36
CA SER A 182 10.92 -14.16 10.27
C SER A 182 10.70 -13.32 9.01
N ASN A 183 11.67 -12.46 8.62
CA ASN A 183 11.60 -11.72 7.37
C ASN A 183 11.47 -12.69 6.19
N ARG A 184 12.35 -13.71 6.15
CA ARG A 184 12.37 -14.72 5.09
C ARG A 184 11.02 -15.43 4.97
N ARG A 185 10.45 -15.89 6.09
CA ARG A 185 9.18 -16.62 6.10
C ARG A 185 8.00 -15.73 5.69
N ILE A 186 7.85 -14.54 6.29
CA ILE A 186 6.80 -13.59 5.92
C ILE A 186 6.93 -13.15 4.45
N GLY A 187 8.15 -12.91 3.98
CA GLY A 187 8.39 -12.59 2.59
C GLY A 187 8.00 -13.74 1.66
N GLN A 188 8.32 -14.99 2.01
CA GLN A 188 7.93 -16.15 1.22
C GLN A 188 6.41 -16.32 1.14
N TYR A 189 5.69 -16.18 2.25
CA TYR A 189 4.21 -16.24 2.24
C TYR A 189 3.60 -15.16 1.33
N THR A 190 4.18 -13.96 1.33
CA THR A 190 3.75 -12.86 0.47
C THR A 190 4.01 -13.15 -1.02
N LEU A 191 5.20 -13.67 -1.35
CA LEU A 191 5.52 -14.12 -2.72
C LEU A 191 4.58 -15.22 -3.18
N ASP A 192 4.29 -16.18 -2.31
CA ASP A 192 3.41 -17.31 -2.59
C ASP A 192 1.97 -16.85 -2.83
N LEU A 193 1.49 -15.87 -2.05
CA LEU A 193 0.22 -15.21 -2.28
C LEU A 193 0.16 -14.57 -3.67
N PHE A 194 1.16 -13.78 -4.05
CA PHE A 194 1.18 -13.15 -5.38
C PHE A 194 1.22 -14.18 -6.51
N CYS A 195 1.96 -15.26 -6.32
CA CYS A 195 2.00 -16.37 -7.29
C CYS A 195 0.66 -17.09 -7.41
N SER A 196 -0.10 -17.23 -6.30
CA SER A 196 -1.40 -17.92 -6.28
C SER A 196 -2.46 -17.26 -7.16
N TRP A 197 -2.26 -16.00 -7.55
CA TRP A 197 -3.17 -15.28 -8.44
C TRP A 197 -3.04 -15.68 -9.91
N TYR A 198 -2.02 -16.47 -10.24
CA TYR A 198 -1.70 -16.92 -11.59
C TYR A 198 -1.77 -18.46 -11.68
N PRO A 199 -1.93 -19.02 -12.89
CA PRO A 199 -1.81 -20.46 -13.10
C PRO A 199 -0.47 -21.00 -12.57
N SER A 200 -0.48 -22.20 -11.99
CA SER A 200 0.70 -22.80 -11.33
C SER A 200 1.94 -22.86 -12.23
N VAL A 201 1.76 -23.09 -13.52
CA VAL A 201 2.83 -23.12 -14.54
C VAL A 201 3.59 -21.79 -14.67
N ALA A 202 2.97 -20.66 -14.33
CA ALA A 202 3.59 -19.35 -14.41
C ALA A 202 4.39 -18.97 -13.14
N ARG A 203 4.28 -19.77 -12.06
CA ARG A 203 4.87 -19.45 -10.76
C ARG A 203 6.36 -19.08 -10.81
N PRO A 204 7.26 -19.84 -11.47
CA PRO A 204 8.67 -19.47 -11.50
C PRO A 204 8.93 -18.10 -12.13
N VAL A 205 8.19 -17.76 -13.18
CA VAL A 205 8.29 -16.47 -13.87
C VAL A 205 7.78 -15.35 -12.98
N VAL A 206 6.62 -15.55 -12.33
CA VAL A 206 6.03 -14.55 -11.41
C VAL A 206 6.95 -14.32 -10.21
N THR A 207 7.48 -15.37 -9.58
CA THR A 207 8.45 -15.26 -8.47
C THR A 207 9.64 -14.40 -8.88
N ARG A 208 10.25 -14.68 -10.04
CA ARG A 208 11.40 -13.92 -10.55
C ARG A 208 11.04 -12.47 -10.85
N ALA A 209 9.86 -12.22 -11.43
CA ALA A 209 9.39 -10.87 -11.73
C ALA A 209 9.14 -10.03 -10.48
N VAL A 210 8.53 -10.61 -9.44
CA VAL A 210 8.33 -9.91 -8.16
C VAL A 210 9.67 -9.61 -7.50
N ILE A 211 10.58 -10.59 -7.40
CA ILE A 211 11.92 -10.38 -6.83
C ILE A 211 12.69 -9.31 -7.61
N ALA A 212 12.55 -9.25 -8.94
CA ALA A 212 13.20 -8.25 -9.77
C ALA A 212 12.73 -6.81 -9.52
N LEU A 213 11.55 -6.63 -8.91
CA LEU A 213 11.02 -5.33 -8.51
C LEU A 213 11.41 -4.93 -7.08
N LEU A 214 11.93 -5.86 -6.28
CA LEU A 214 12.45 -5.56 -4.96
C LEU A 214 13.79 -4.83 -5.07
N ASP A 215 14.03 -3.88 -4.17
CA ASP A 215 15.32 -3.20 -4.12
C ASP A 215 16.39 -4.08 -3.44
N PRO A 216 17.69 -3.75 -3.62
CA PRO A 216 18.76 -4.55 -3.03
C PRO A 216 18.71 -4.66 -1.49
N PRO A 217 18.38 -3.62 -0.71
CA PRO A 217 18.15 -3.74 0.73
C PRO A 217 17.09 -4.77 1.09
N MET A 218 15.92 -4.74 0.45
CA MET A 218 14.86 -5.72 0.69
C MET A 218 15.30 -7.14 0.36
N ILE A 219 15.95 -7.34 -0.80
CA ILE A 219 16.45 -8.66 -1.20
C ILE A 219 17.39 -9.24 -0.12
N ARG A 220 18.31 -8.41 0.41
CA ARG A 220 19.22 -8.82 1.50
C ARG A 220 18.47 -9.10 2.79
N ALA A 221 17.56 -8.22 3.21
CA ALA A 221 16.79 -8.39 4.45
C ALA A 221 15.87 -9.62 4.43
N PHE A 222 15.39 -10.04 3.25
CA PHE A 222 14.67 -11.30 3.07
C PHE A 222 15.56 -12.52 2.88
N GLY A 223 16.84 -12.34 2.56
CA GLY A 223 17.71 -13.42 2.11
C GLY A 223 17.25 -14.04 0.77
N PHE A 224 16.55 -13.30 -0.08
CA PHE A 224 16.17 -13.77 -1.41
C PHE A 224 17.37 -13.82 -2.36
N THR A 225 17.34 -14.75 -3.30
CA THR A 225 18.30 -14.75 -4.41
C THR A 225 17.90 -13.66 -5.38
N ALA A 226 18.79 -12.69 -5.60
CA ALA A 226 18.55 -11.60 -6.54
C ALA A 226 18.18 -12.13 -7.94
N ALA A 227 17.25 -11.43 -8.59
CA ALA A 227 17.00 -11.63 -10.00
C ALA A 227 18.17 -11.07 -10.83
N PRO A 228 18.43 -11.62 -12.03
CA PRO A 228 19.40 -11.01 -12.94
C PRO A 228 19.04 -9.54 -13.23
N PRO A 229 20.02 -8.61 -13.28
CA PRO A 229 19.74 -7.17 -13.45
C PRO A 229 18.94 -6.81 -14.71
N TRP A 230 19.09 -7.62 -15.78
CA TRP A 230 18.32 -7.43 -17.01
C TRP A 230 16.81 -7.63 -16.79
N LEU A 231 16.41 -8.52 -15.88
CA LEU A 231 15.00 -8.80 -15.60
C LEU A 231 14.36 -7.62 -14.86
N SER A 232 15.07 -7.01 -13.91
CA SER A 232 14.64 -5.77 -13.26
C SER A 232 14.47 -4.65 -14.29
N THR A 233 15.41 -4.53 -15.23
CA THR A 233 15.34 -3.54 -16.31
C THR A 233 14.11 -3.78 -17.19
N LEU A 234 13.87 -5.03 -17.60
CA LEU A 234 12.70 -5.41 -18.39
C LEU A 234 11.39 -5.11 -17.66
N GLY A 235 11.30 -5.42 -16.36
CA GLY A 235 10.14 -5.11 -15.52
C GLY A 235 9.85 -3.61 -15.47
N ARG A 236 10.89 -2.78 -15.26
CA ARG A 236 10.75 -1.30 -15.28
C ARG A 236 10.30 -0.78 -16.64
N LEU A 237 10.84 -1.32 -17.73
CA LEU A 237 10.42 -0.96 -19.09
C LEU A 237 8.97 -1.36 -19.36
N ALA A 238 8.54 -2.55 -18.92
CA ALA A 238 7.15 -2.99 -19.04
C ALA A 238 6.18 -2.07 -18.29
N LEU A 239 6.53 -1.63 -17.08
CA LEU A 239 5.74 -0.66 -16.32
C LEU A 239 5.64 0.70 -17.03
N ARG A 240 6.73 1.19 -17.63
CA ARG A 240 6.71 2.42 -18.45
C ARG A 240 5.91 2.27 -19.73
N ALA A 241 5.99 1.12 -20.40
CA ALA A 241 5.18 0.81 -21.56
C ALA A 241 3.68 0.81 -21.20
N ARG A 242 3.31 0.17 -20.09
CA ARG A 242 1.94 0.25 -19.53
C ARG A 242 1.53 1.70 -19.31
N ALA A 243 2.39 2.52 -18.70
CA ALA A 243 2.12 3.93 -18.45
C ALA A 243 1.79 4.70 -19.74
N ALA A 244 2.56 4.46 -20.81
CA ALA A 244 2.35 5.06 -22.13
C ALA A 244 1.02 4.61 -22.79
N VAL A 245 0.58 3.37 -22.54
CA VAL A 245 -0.74 2.89 -22.97
C VAL A 245 -1.84 3.59 -22.17
N VAL A 246 -1.73 3.61 -20.84
CA VAL A 246 -2.72 4.24 -19.94
C VAL A 246 -2.91 5.73 -20.25
N ARG A 247 -1.85 6.43 -20.64
CA ARG A 247 -1.91 7.84 -21.08
C ARG A 247 -2.88 8.08 -22.24
N ARG A 248 -3.05 7.09 -23.13
CA ARG A 248 -3.91 7.17 -24.32
C ARG A 248 -5.35 6.68 -24.06
N LEU A 249 -5.62 6.06 -22.91
CA LEU A 249 -6.96 5.60 -22.57
C LEU A 249 -7.88 6.77 -22.19
N PRO A 250 -9.21 6.61 -22.34
CA PRO A 250 -10.19 7.58 -21.86
C PRO A 250 -10.03 7.89 -20.36
N VAL A 251 -10.43 9.09 -19.97
CA VAL A 251 -10.46 9.50 -18.55
C VAL A 251 -11.47 8.64 -17.79
N ARG A 252 -11.04 8.11 -16.65
CA ARG A 252 -11.90 7.34 -15.74
C ARG A 252 -12.86 8.28 -15.04
N ARG A 253 -14.14 7.90 -15.01
CA ARG A 253 -15.23 8.70 -14.41
C ARG A 253 -15.80 8.08 -13.13
N THR A 254 -15.47 6.82 -12.87
CA THR A 254 -15.93 6.07 -11.70
C THR A 254 -14.74 5.71 -10.84
N LEU A 255 -14.87 5.90 -9.53
CA LEU A 255 -13.83 5.51 -8.57
C LEU A 255 -13.58 4.00 -8.69
N LYS A 256 -12.31 3.62 -8.68
CA LYS A 256 -11.88 2.22 -8.54
C LYS A 256 -11.20 2.06 -7.17
N LEU A 257 -12.02 1.98 -6.13
CA LEU A 257 -11.63 1.89 -4.73
C LEU A 257 -12.40 0.75 -4.05
N THR A 258 -13.41 1.03 -3.21
CA THR A 258 -14.18 0.01 -2.47
C THR A 258 -14.95 -0.95 -3.38
N ASN A 259 -15.36 -0.49 -4.56
CA ASN A 259 -16.04 -1.29 -5.58
C ASN A 259 -15.10 -2.19 -6.42
N ALA A 260 -13.80 -2.22 -6.12
CA ALA A 260 -12.87 -3.11 -6.79
C ALA A 260 -13.18 -4.58 -6.44
N ARG A 261 -12.95 -5.48 -7.38
CA ARG A 261 -13.13 -6.92 -7.16
C ARG A 261 -12.26 -7.37 -5.98
N ASN A 262 -12.88 -8.08 -5.03
CA ASN A 262 -12.23 -8.66 -3.86
C ASN A 262 -12.42 -10.19 -3.88
N ARG A 263 -11.40 -10.95 -3.47
CA ARG A 263 -11.44 -12.42 -3.51
C ARG A 263 -12.09 -12.99 -2.24
N THR A 264 -11.79 -12.42 -1.07
CA THR A 264 -12.36 -12.85 0.20
C THR A 264 -13.79 -12.36 0.43
N TYR A 265 -14.13 -11.17 -0.06
CA TYR A 265 -15.41 -10.49 0.16
C TYR A 265 -16.12 -10.24 -1.18
N PRO A 266 -16.58 -11.29 -1.89
CA PRO A 266 -17.25 -11.11 -3.16
C PRO A 266 -18.52 -10.27 -2.98
N GLY A 267 -18.63 -9.18 -3.74
CA GLY A 267 -19.77 -8.27 -3.68
C GLY A 267 -19.57 -7.06 -2.76
N TYR A 268 -18.44 -6.93 -2.05
CA TYR A 268 -18.11 -5.71 -1.29
C TYR A 268 -18.30 -4.45 -2.17
N PRO A 269 -18.94 -3.37 -1.67
CA PRO A 269 -19.43 -3.16 -0.30
C PRO A 269 -20.87 -3.66 -0.03
N ASN A 270 -21.52 -4.33 -0.98
CA ASN A 270 -22.88 -4.84 -0.82
C ASN A 270 -22.86 -6.16 -0.05
N GLY A 271 -23.38 -6.16 1.18
CA GLY A 271 -23.46 -7.35 2.04
C GLY A 271 -22.33 -7.50 3.07
N TYR A 272 -21.36 -6.58 3.05
CA TYR A 272 -20.28 -6.51 4.04
C TYR A 272 -20.07 -5.06 4.49
N ARG A 273 -19.60 -4.90 5.72
CA ARG A 273 -19.24 -3.60 6.29
C ARG A 273 -17.80 -3.64 6.79
N PRO A 274 -17.14 -2.47 6.95
CA PRO A 274 -15.79 -2.43 7.49
C PRO A 274 -15.63 -3.22 8.80
N SER A 275 -16.65 -3.25 9.68
CA SER A 275 -16.62 -4.02 10.93
C SER A 275 -16.42 -5.52 10.76
N ASP A 276 -16.75 -6.08 9.59
CA ASP A 276 -16.68 -7.50 9.28
C ASP A 276 -15.26 -7.96 8.90
N LEU A 277 -14.29 -7.05 8.91
CA LEU A 277 -12.90 -7.29 8.51
C LEU A 277 -11.98 -7.55 9.72
N GLY A 278 -10.80 -8.07 9.42
CA GLY A 278 -9.72 -8.33 10.37
C GLY A 278 -9.63 -9.78 10.85
N ALA A 279 -8.56 -10.11 11.57
CA ALA A 279 -8.20 -11.51 11.87
C ALA A 279 -9.21 -12.24 12.77
N SER A 280 -9.96 -11.52 13.60
CA SER A 280 -10.98 -12.10 14.49
C SER A 280 -12.38 -12.15 13.90
N SER A 281 -12.59 -11.70 12.66
CA SER A 281 -13.92 -11.79 12.06
C SER A 281 -14.17 -13.20 11.53
N SER A 282 -15.28 -13.80 11.96
CA SER A 282 -15.77 -15.13 11.51
C SER A 282 -16.67 -15.03 10.28
N THR A 283 -16.86 -13.84 9.73
CA THR A 283 -17.80 -13.51 8.65
C THR A 283 -17.26 -13.83 7.26
N ALA A 284 -15.96 -14.11 7.13
CA ALA A 284 -15.38 -14.64 5.90
C ALA A 284 -15.59 -16.16 5.85
N ARG A 285 -16.38 -16.62 4.88
CA ARG A 285 -16.50 -18.04 4.54
C ARG A 285 -15.25 -18.56 3.85
#